data_AF-R5CIS2-F1
#
_entry.id   AF-R5CIS2-F1
#
_cell.length_a   1.000
_cell.length_b   1.000
_cell.length_c   1.000
_cell.angle_alpha   90.00
_cell.angle_beta   90.00
_cell.angle_gamma   90.00
#
_symmetry.space_group_name_H-M   'P 1'
#
loop_
_entity.id
_entity.type
_entity.pdbx_description
1 polymer ?
#
loop_
_entity_poly.entity_id
_entity_poly.type
_entity_poly.pdbx_seq_one_letter_code
_entity_poly.pdbx_strand_id
1 'polypeptide(L)'
;MVKVTASGKMDKRTKEYKELKARLAKARAAKAKGAAPAKPRLKKTAAGKVDKRTKEYKQMAANMAKARRAKGSLKNRLKRLFGY
;
A
#
# COMPACT_ATOMS: atom_id res chain seq x y z
N MET A 1 15.40 -8.21 -36.01
CA MET A 1 16.78 -7.78 -35.72
C MET A 1 16.71 -6.35 -35.23
N VAL A 2 17.06 -6.13 -33.97
CA VAL A 2 16.92 -4.83 -33.31
C VAL A 2 17.86 -3.82 -33.96
N LYS A 3 17.30 -2.73 -34.51
CA LYS A 3 18.08 -1.64 -35.09
C LYS A 3 18.65 -0.75 -33.98
N VAL A 4 19.97 -0.81 -33.81
CA VAL A 4 20.75 0.01 -32.89
C VAL A 4 21.46 1.13 -33.66
N THR A 5 21.57 2.30 -33.04
CA THR A 5 22.36 3.42 -33.53
C THR A 5 23.86 3.09 -33.41
N ALA A 6 24.72 3.82 -34.12
CA ALA A 6 26.18 3.66 -34.05
C ALA A 6 26.75 3.74 -32.62
N SER A 7 26.02 4.40 -31.70
CA SER A 7 26.31 4.48 -30.26
C SER A 7 25.80 3.29 -29.43
N GLY A 8 25.34 2.21 -30.05
CA GLY A 8 24.85 0.99 -29.38
C GLY A 8 23.48 1.11 -28.71
N LYS A 9 22.78 2.23 -28.86
CA LYS A 9 21.44 2.45 -28.28
C LYS A 9 20.36 2.06 -29.28
N MET A 10 19.20 1.56 -28.83
CA MET A 10 18.09 1.30 -29.75
C MET A 10 17.67 2.59 -30.47
N ASP A 11 17.50 2.51 -31.78
CA ASP A 11 17.06 3.65 -32.58
C ASP A 11 15.61 4.01 -32.25
N LYS A 12 15.41 5.24 -31.76
CA LYS A 12 14.12 5.78 -31.32
C LYS A 12 13.09 5.91 -32.45
N ARG A 13 13.55 5.93 -33.70
CA ARG A 13 12.69 6.04 -34.89
C ARG A 13 12.05 4.70 -35.27
N THR A 14 12.55 3.59 -34.74
CA THR A 14 12.06 2.25 -35.03
C THR A 14 10.72 1.96 -34.36
N LYS A 15 9.90 1.12 -35.00
CA LYS A 15 8.63 0.64 -34.44
C LYS A 15 8.85 -0.09 -33.11
N GLU A 16 9.90 -0.92 -33.04
CA GLU A 16 10.27 -1.69 -31.86
C GLU A 16 10.53 -0.80 -30.62
N TYR A 17 11.26 0.31 -30.77
CA TYR A 17 11.50 1.25 -29.66
C TYR A 17 10.20 1.90 -29.16
N LYS A 18 9.31 2.30 -30.09
CA LYS A 18 8.02 2.91 -29.75
C LYS A 18 7.13 1.93 -29.00
N GLU A 19 7.07 0.68 -29.44
CA GLU A 19 6.32 -0.39 -28.75
C GLU A 19 6.87 -0.67 -27.36
N LEU A 20 8.19 -0.75 -27.20
CA LEU A 20 8.83 -0.98 -25.90
C LEU A 20 8.53 0.17 -24.93
N LYS A 21 8.60 1.42 -25.41
CA LYS A 21 8.23 2.61 -24.62
C LYS A 21 6.76 2.59 -24.20
N ALA A 22 5.86 2.17 -25.10
CA ALA A 22 4.43 2.04 -24.81
C ALA A 22 4.15 0.95 -23.76
N ARG A 23 4.81 -0.22 -23.89
CA ARG A 23 4.74 -1.31 -22.90
C ARG A 23 5.24 -0.85 -21.52
N LEU A 24 6.36 -0.13 -21.48
CA LEU A 24 6.92 0.42 -20.24
C LEU A 24 5.99 1.44 -19.59
N ALA A 25 5.37 2.34 -20.38
CA ALA A 25 4.39 3.29 -19.89
C ALA A 25 3.15 2.59 -19.32
N LYS A 26 2.65 1.57 -20.01
CA LYS A 26 1.51 0.76 -19.54
C LYS A 26 1.84 -0.01 -18.26
N ALA A 27 3.04 -0.57 -18.14
CA ALA A 27 3.51 -1.23 -16.93
C ALA A 27 3.63 -0.26 -15.74
N ARG A 28 4.14 0.95 -15.97
CA ARG A 28 4.19 2.00 -14.94
C ARG A 28 2.79 2.44 -14.49
N ALA A 29 1.86 2.62 -15.43
CA ALA A 29 0.48 2.96 -15.12
C ALA A 29 -0.22 1.83 -14.34
N ALA A 30 0.02 0.57 -14.68
CA ALA A 30 -0.50 -0.57 -13.93
C ALA A 30 0.06 -0.62 -12.50
N LYS A 31 1.37 -0.35 -12.32
CA LYS A 31 1.99 -0.26 -11.00
C LYS A 31 1.42 0.89 -10.16
N ALA A 32 1.10 2.03 -10.77
CA ALA A 32 0.46 3.14 -10.08
C ALA A 32 -0.96 2.79 -9.59
N LYS A 33 -1.71 1.96 -10.33
CA LYS A 33 -3.03 1.48 -9.92
C LYS A 33 -2.99 0.44 -8.78
N GLY A 34 -1.87 -0.29 -8.64
CA GLY A 34 -1.63 -1.23 -7.55
C GLY A 34 -0.97 -0.60 -6.32
N ALA A 35 -0.58 0.68 -6.38
CA ALA A 35 -0.04 1.37 -5.23
C ALA A 35 -1.15 1.60 -4.21
N ALA A 36 -0.97 1.05 -2.99
CA ALA A 36 -1.91 1.28 -1.89
C ALA A 36 -2.11 2.80 -1.70
N PRO A 37 -3.36 3.26 -1.49
CA PRO A 37 -3.63 4.67 -1.27
C PRO A 37 -2.77 5.19 -0.13
N ALA A 38 -2.18 6.38 -0.34
CA ALA A 38 -1.38 7.04 0.68
C ALA A 38 -2.20 7.10 1.98
N LYS A 39 -1.66 6.50 3.06
CA LYS A 39 -2.33 6.51 4.36
C LYS A 39 -2.62 7.97 4.75
N PRO A 40 -3.81 8.29 5.27
CA PRO A 40 -4.11 9.64 5.72
C PRO A 40 -3.05 10.08 6.72
N ARG A 41 -2.47 11.26 6.49
CA ARG A 41 -1.47 11.85 7.38
C ARG A 41 -2.15 12.22 8.68
N LEU A 42 -1.89 11.43 9.72
CA LEU A 42 -2.38 11.68 11.07
C LEU A 42 -2.01 13.08 11.53
N LYS A 43 -3.01 13.89 11.88
CA LYS A 43 -2.73 15.20 12.47
C LYS A 43 -2.07 15.04 13.85
N LYS A 44 -0.98 15.75 14.05
CA LYS A 44 -0.21 15.78 15.30
C LYS A 44 -0.44 17.12 16.02
N THR A 45 -0.37 17.09 17.34
CA THR A 45 -0.34 18.28 18.19
C THR A 45 1.05 18.94 18.12
N ALA A 46 1.19 20.15 18.66
CA ALA A 46 2.47 20.85 18.75
C ALA A 46 3.54 20.03 19.50
N ALA A 47 3.12 19.18 20.44
CA ALA A 47 3.99 18.24 21.17
C ALA A 47 4.31 16.95 20.38
N GLY A 48 3.95 16.86 19.10
CA GLY A 48 4.25 15.73 18.21
C GLY A 48 3.37 14.48 18.41
N LYS A 49 2.40 14.50 19.34
CA LYS A 49 1.47 13.39 19.61
C LYS A 49 0.30 13.43 18.63
N VAL A 50 -0.31 12.27 18.31
CA VAL A 50 -1.53 12.25 17.48
C VAL A 50 -2.66 12.98 18.20
N ASP A 51 -3.34 13.88 17.50
CA ASP A 51 -4.42 14.69 18.06
C ASP A 51 -5.67 13.83 18.34
N LYS A 52 -6.02 13.73 19.63
CA LYS A 52 -7.14 12.92 20.13
C LYS A 52 -8.52 13.43 19.71
N ARG A 53 -8.62 14.69 19.29
CA ARG A 53 -9.88 15.32 18.87
C ARG A 53 -10.27 14.91 17.45
N THR A 54 -9.33 14.38 16.68
CA THR A 54 -9.56 13.98 15.29
C THR A 54 -10.39 12.70 15.18
N LYS A 55 -11.18 12.62 14.10
CA LYS A 55 -11.94 11.40 13.75
C LYS A 55 -11.01 10.20 13.54
N GLU A 56 -9.83 10.45 12.97
CA GLU A 56 -8.78 9.45 12.72
C GLU A 56 -8.27 8.82 14.01
N TYR A 57 -7.96 9.62 15.03
CA TYR A 57 -7.53 9.08 16.33
C TYR A 57 -8.61 8.22 16.97
N LYS A 58 -9.87 8.68 16.96
CA LYS A 58 -11.00 7.93 17.53
C LYS A 58 -11.18 6.59 16.84
N GLN A 59 -11.08 6.55 15.51
CA GLN A 59 -11.15 5.31 14.73
C GLN A 59 -9.98 4.36 15.05
N MET A 60 -8.75 4.87 15.13
CA MET A 60 -7.59 4.05 15.52
C MET A 60 -7.75 3.47 16.93
N ALA A 61 -8.21 4.28 17.88
CA ALA A 61 -8.46 3.85 19.25
C ALA A 61 -9.53 2.73 19.30
N ALA A 62 -10.63 2.88 18.56
CA ALA A 62 -11.68 1.87 18.46
C ALA A 62 -11.17 0.55 17.84
N ASN A 63 -10.38 0.64 16.75
CA ASN A 63 -9.78 -0.53 16.09
C ASN A 63 -8.81 -1.25 17.03
N MET A 64 -7.98 -0.51 17.75
CA MET A 64 -7.09 -1.05 18.77
C MET A 64 -7.85 -1.74 19.91
N ALA A 65 -8.96 -1.18 20.37
CA ALA A 65 -9.81 -1.80 21.39
C ALA A 65 -10.45 -3.10 20.88
N LYS A 66 -10.95 -3.10 19.64
CA LYS A 66 -11.50 -4.30 18.98
C LYS A 66 -10.44 -5.41 18.85
N ALA A 67 -9.24 -5.06 18.41
CA ALA A 67 -8.12 -5.99 18.31
C ALA A 67 -7.74 -6.58 19.68
N ARG A 68 -7.70 -5.76 20.73
CA ARG A 68 -7.44 -6.24 22.10
C ARG A 68 -8.52 -7.21 22.59
N ARG A 69 -9.80 -6.94 22.32
CA ARG A 69 -10.90 -7.86 22.66
C ARG A 69 -10.85 -9.16 21.87
N ALA A 70 -10.43 -9.09 20.61
CA ALA A 70 -10.25 -10.29 19.78
C ALA A 70 -9.04 -11.12 20.21
N LYS A 71 -8.04 -10.51 20.86
CA LYS A 71 -6.85 -11.22 21.34
C LYS A 71 -7.25 -12.23 22.42
N GLY A 72 -7.07 -13.52 22.11
CA GLY A 72 -7.44 -14.61 23.00
C GLY A 72 -8.92 -14.99 22.96
N SER A 73 -9.74 -14.38 22.10
CA SER A 73 -11.18 -14.72 22.00
C SER A 73 -11.40 -16.18 21.60
N LEU A 74 -10.59 -16.71 20.67
CA LEU A 74 -10.64 -18.11 20.27
C LEU A 74 -10.21 -19.03 21.42
N LYS A 75 -9.10 -18.73 22.10
CA LYS A 75 -8.62 -19.50 23.26
C LYS A 75 -9.67 -19.53 24.38
N ASN A 76 -10.25 -18.38 24.70
CA ASN A 76 -11.31 -18.26 25.72
C ASN A 76 -12.58 -19.00 25.30
N ARG A 77 -12.92 -18.97 24.01
CA ARG A 77 -14.05 -19.71 23.46
C ARG A 77 -13.83 -21.22 23.55
N LEU A 78 -12.64 -21.70 23.21
CA LEU A 78 -12.27 -23.12 23.34
C LEU A 78 -12.29 -23.56 24.80
N LYS A 79 -11.72 -22.77 25.71
CA LYS A 79 -11.81 -23.00 27.17
C LYS A 79 -13.26 -23.10 27.66
N ARG A 80 -14.13 -22.21 27.19
CA ARG A 80 -15.56 -22.23 27.56
C ARG A 80 -16.30 -23.45 27.02
N LEU A 81 -15.99 -23.87 25.79
CA LEU A 81 -16.70 -24.96 25.12
C LEU A 81 -16.18 -26.35 25.51
N PHE A 82 -14.89 -26.46 25.80
CA PHE A 82 -14.21 -27.74 25.99
C PHE A 82 -13.46 -27.87 27.33
N GLY A 83 -13.50 -26.86 28.20
CA GLY A 83 -13.15 -26.98 29.62
C GLY A 83 -11.67 -27.17 29.98
N TYR A 84 -10.72 -26.98 29.05
CA TYR A 84 -9.28 -27.02 29.36
C TYR A 84 -8.80 -25.85 30.24
#